data_AF-A0A9D9HM96-F1
#
_entry.id   AF-A0A9D9HM96-F1
#
_cell.length_a   1.000
_cell.length_b   1.000
_cell.length_c   1.000
_cell.angle_alpha   90.00
_cell.angle_beta   90.00
_cell.angle_gamma   90.00
#
_symmetry.space_group_name_H-M   'P 1'
#
loop_
_entity.id
_entity.type
_entity.pdbx_description
1 polymer ?
#
loop_
_entity_poly.entity_id
_entity_poly.type
_entity_poly.pdbx_seq_one_letter_code
_entity_poly.pdbx_strand_id
1 'polypeptide(L)'
;MDREALYRQIQAKRTMLCVGLDVDFAKMPECIKVLAENGELIFDGESFKGTARSIVEFNKAIIDATAAHCVAYKPNLAFYECYGIDGMRALDATVDYIRSHYPEIFLIADAKRGDIGNTAKMYAKAFFETMDFDAVTVAPYMG
;
A
#
# COMPACT_ATOMS: atom_id res chain seq x y z
N MET A 1 12.99 5.02 -3.10
CA MET A 1 14.04 4.01 -3.41
C MET A 1 14.46 4.12 -4.87
N ASP A 2 15.75 4.05 -5.17
CA ASP A 2 16.26 4.07 -6.55
C ASP A 2 16.48 2.64 -7.13
N ARG A 3 16.82 2.58 -8.43
CA ARG A 3 17.05 1.32 -9.15
C ARG A 3 18.15 0.46 -8.53
N GLU A 4 19.25 1.09 -8.10
CA GLU A 4 20.41 0.37 -7.57
C GLU A 4 20.09 -0.25 -6.20
N ALA A 5 19.33 0.47 -5.36
CA ALA A 5 18.83 -0.04 -4.10
C ALA A 5 17.90 -1.24 -4.29
N LEU A 6 16.96 -1.17 -5.24
CA LEU A 6 16.09 -2.31 -5.57
C LEU A 6 16.90 -3.53 -6.05
N TYR A 7 17.90 -3.31 -6.92
CA TYR A 7 18.75 -4.39 -7.41
C TYR A 7 19.55 -5.06 -6.27
N ARG A 8 20.07 -4.27 -5.32
CA ARG A 8 20.72 -4.81 -4.11
C ARG A 8 19.76 -5.68 -3.29
N GLN A 9 18.50 -5.28 -3.15
CA GLN A 9 17.50 -6.07 -2.42
C GLN A 9 17.16 -7.37 -3.15
N ILE A 10 17.04 -7.35 -4.47
CA ILE A 10 16.85 -8.55 -5.30
C ILE A 10 18.01 -9.54 -5.08
N GLN A 11 19.25 -9.05 -5.09
CA GLN A 11 20.42 -9.91 -4.86
C GLN A 11 20.48 -10.45 -3.43
N ALA A 12 20.23 -9.60 -2.43
CA ALA A 12 20.28 -9.97 -1.02
C ALA A 12 19.20 -10.99 -0.64
N LYS A 13 17.95 -10.74 -1.04
CA LYS A 13 16.79 -11.61 -0.75
C LYS A 13 16.65 -12.77 -1.75
N ARG A 14 17.42 -12.78 -2.85
CA ARG A 14 17.40 -13.77 -3.93
C ARG A 14 15.99 -14.01 -4.48
N THR A 15 15.25 -12.92 -4.65
CA THR A 15 13.84 -12.95 -5.05
C THR A 15 13.52 -11.72 -5.88
N MET A 16 12.56 -11.88 -6.78
CA MET A 16 11.90 -10.78 -7.50
C MET A 16 10.42 -10.69 -7.12
N LEU A 17 10.03 -11.34 -6.01
CA LEU A 17 8.65 -11.38 -5.57
C LEU A 17 8.14 -9.98 -5.23
N CYS A 18 7.05 -9.62 -5.89
CA CYS A 18 6.20 -8.48 -5.55
C CYS A 18 4.90 -9.02 -4.97
N VAL A 19 4.58 -8.63 -3.73
CA VAL A 19 3.35 -9.06 -3.06
C VAL A 19 2.25 -8.01 -3.31
N GLY A 20 1.08 -8.46 -3.78
CA GLY A 20 -0.09 -7.59 -3.94
C GLY A 20 -0.80 -7.38 -2.60
N LEU A 21 -1.23 -6.15 -2.33
CA LEU A 21 -2.08 -5.80 -1.19
C LEU A 21 -3.46 -5.38 -1.73
N ASP A 22 -4.22 -6.37 -2.19
CA ASP A 22 -5.50 -6.18 -2.88
C ASP A 22 -6.65 -6.54 -1.93
N VAL A 23 -7.00 -5.59 -1.07
CA VAL A 23 -7.78 -5.85 0.14
C VAL A 23 -9.28 -5.93 -0.12
N ASP A 24 -9.80 -7.14 -0.28
CA ASP A 24 -11.24 -7.41 -0.39
C ASP A 24 -11.80 -7.84 0.97
N PHE A 25 -12.50 -6.93 1.67
CA PHE A 25 -13.03 -7.20 3.01
C PHE A 25 -13.92 -8.45 3.04
N ALA A 26 -14.68 -8.74 1.98
CA ALA A 26 -15.54 -9.92 1.94
C ALA A 26 -14.75 -11.24 1.95
N LYS A 27 -13.50 -11.23 1.49
CA LYS A 27 -12.62 -12.41 1.42
C LYS A 27 -11.64 -12.50 2.58
N MET A 28 -11.62 -11.51 3.48
CA MET A 28 -10.75 -11.57 4.65
C MET A 28 -11.08 -12.75 5.58
N PRO A 29 -10.08 -13.27 6.31
CA PRO A 29 -10.30 -14.22 7.40
C PRO A 29 -11.24 -13.63 8.47
N GLU A 30 -12.07 -14.49 9.06
CA GLU A 30 -13.05 -14.06 10.06
C GLU A 30 -12.41 -13.40 11.28
N CYS A 31 -11.26 -13.92 11.73
CA CYS A 31 -10.49 -13.35 12.85
C CYS A 31 -10.04 -11.90 12.62
N ILE A 32 -10.03 -11.42 11.38
CA ILE A 32 -9.72 -10.04 11.02
C ILE A 32 -11.00 -9.23 10.82
N LYS A 33 -12.03 -9.79 10.18
CA LYS A 33 -13.33 -9.11 9.98
C LYS A 33 -13.97 -8.66 11.29
N VAL A 34 -13.88 -9.48 12.33
CA VAL A 34 -14.43 -9.17 13.66
C VAL A 34 -13.80 -7.92 14.30
N LEU A 35 -12.61 -7.50 13.83
CA LEU A 35 -11.97 -6.26 14.31
C LEU A 35 -12.73 -5.00 13.88
N ALA A 36 -13.57 -5.09 12.85
CA ALA A 36 -14.43 -3.99 12.43
C ALA A 36 -15.58 -3.72 13.41
N GLU A 37 -15.98 -4.73 14.18
CA GLU A 37 -17.19 -4.63 15.01
C GLU A 37 -16.94 -3.80 16.28
N ASN A 38 -15.78 -3.97 16.92
CA ASN A 38 -15.50 -3.33 18.20
C ASN A 38 -14.01 -3.06 18.41
N GLY A 39 -13.71 -1.88 18.92
CA GLY A 39 -12.35 -1.45 19.28
C GLY A 39 -11.76 -0.45 18.31
N GLU A 40 -10.48 -0.18 18.51
CA GLU A 40 -9.76 0.90 17.86
C GLU A 40 -8.30 0.47 17.70
N LEU A 41 -7.71 0.81 16.57
CA LEU A 41 -6.27 0.76 16.36
C LEU A 41 -5.77 2.20 16.39
N ILE A 42 -4.76 2.46 17.23
CA ILE A 42 -3.98 3.69 17.15
C ILE A 42 -2.69 3.39 16.40
N PHE A 43 -2.48 4.08 15.29
CA PHE A 43 -1.25 3.99 14.51
C PHE A 43 -0.80 5.40 14.13
N ASP A 44 0.45 5.72 14.42
CA ASP A 44 1.06 7.04 14.25
C ASP A 44 0.19 8.22 14.74
N GLY A 45 -0.44 8.04 15.91
CA GLY A 45 -1.33 9.05 16.51
C GLY A 45 -2.72 9.14 15.88
N GLU A 46 -3.00 8.37 14.83
CA GLU A 46 -4.31 8.29 14.20
C GLU A 46 -5.17 7.13 14.70
N SER A 47 -6.47 7.38 14.77
CA SER A 47 -7.49 6.40 15.15
C SER A 47 -8.11 5.72 13.94
N PHE A 48 -8.10 4.38 13.94
CA PHE A 48 -8.76 3.54 12.96
C PHE A 48 -9.81 2.66 13.63
N LYS A 49 -11.02 2.67 13.09
CA LYS A 49 -12.19 1.90 13.55
C LYS A 49 -12.85 1.21 12.36
N GLY A 50 -13.79 0.30 12.61
CA GLY A 50 -14.58 -0.32 11.55
C GLY A 50 -13.72 -1.07 10.51
N THR A 51 -14.15 -1.00 9.27
CA THR A 51 -13.45 -1.62 8.12
C THR A 51 -12.01 -1.12 7.99
N ALA A 52 -11.73 0.17 8.21
CA ALA A 52 -10.38 0.71 8.10
C ALA A 52 -9.40 0.03 9.06
N ARG A 53 -9.80 -0.18 10.31
CA ARG A 53 -9.00 -0.93 11.29
C ARG A 53 -8.67 -2.34 10.78
N SER A 54 -9.67 -3.04 10.27
CA SER A 54 -9.49 -4.41 9.76
C SER A 54 -8.55 -4.44 8.57
N ILE A 55 -8.65 -3.47 7.65
CA ILE A 55 -7.74 -3.32 6.50
C ILE A 55 -6.29 -3.11 6.97
N VAL A 56 -6.07 -2.18 7.91
CA VAL A 56 -4.72 -1.88 8.41
C VAL A 56 -4.11 -3.10 9.11
N GLU A 57 -4.85 -3.75 10.00
CA GLU A 57 -4.34 -4.95 10.70
C GLU A 57 -4.12 -6.12 9.74
N PHE A 58 -4.98 -6.29 8.74
CA PHE A 58 -4.79 -7.30 7.71
C PHE A 58 -3.50 -7.06 6.93
N ASN A 59 -3.29 -5.83 6.46
CA ASN A 59 -2.09 -5.49 5.70
C ASN A 59 -0.84 -5.69 6.54
N LYS A 60 -0.81 -5.20 7.79
CA LYS A 60 0.31 -5.42 8.72
C LYS A 60 0.64 -6.90 8.88
N ALA A 61 -0.36 -7.74 9.11
CA ALA A 61 -0.17 -9.19 9.24
C ALA A 61 0.43 -9.82 7.97
N ILE A 62 -0.04 -9.42 6.78
CA ILE A 62 0.54 -9.89 5.50
C ILE A 62 1.97 -9.38 5.34
N ILE A 63 2.22 -8.11 5.66
CA ILE A 63 3.54 -7.49 5.53
C ILE A 63 4.55 -8.20 6.43
N ASP A 64 4.25 -8.34 7.72
CA ASP A 64 5.13 -8.98 8.70
C ASP A 64 5.44 -10.43 8.33
N ALA A 65 4.47 -11.15 7.78
CA ALA A 65 4.66 -12.53 7.34
C ALA A 65 5.47 -12.66 6.04
N THR A 66 5.57 -11.61 5.21
CA THR A 66 6.10 -11.73 3.84
C THR A 66 7.30 -10.82 3.53
N ALA A 67 7.60 -9.82 4.36
CA ALA A 67 8.64 -8.82 4.11
C ALA A 67 10.05 -9.42 3.90
N ALA A 68 10.35 -10.53 4.58
CA ALA A 68 11.61 -11.26 4.42
C ALA A 68 11.75 -11.95 3.04
N HIS A 69 10.65 -12.13 2.31
CA HIS A 69 10.58 -12.92 1.08
C HIS A 69 10.28 -12.12 -0.18
N CYS A 70 9.93 -10.83 -0.04
CA CYS A 70 9.61 -9.94 -1.14
C CYS A 70 10.56 -8.74 -1.20
N VAL A 71 10.64 -8.16 -2.39
CA VAL A 71 11.36 -6.89 -2.64
C VAL A 71 10.41 -5.73 -2.86
N ALA A 72 9.12 -6.02 -3.08
CA ALA A 72 8.12 -5.00 -3.33
C ALA A 72 6.74 -5.36 -2.77
N TYR A 73 6.00 -4.33 -2.35
CA TYR A 73 4.54 -4.40 -2.20
C TYR A 73 3.86 -3.53 -3.25
N LYS A 74 2.72 -4.02 -3.73
CA LYS A 74 1.91 -3.32 -4.72
C LYS A 74 0.45 -3.26 -4.29
N PRO A 75 0.05 -2.30 -3.44
CA PRO A 75 -1.36 -2.04 -3.17
C PRO A 75 -2.08 -1.56 -4.43
N ASN A 76 -3.24 -2.16 -4.72
CA ASN A 76 -4.12 -1.71 -5.79
C ASN A 76 -5.19 -0.77 -5.22
N LEU A 77 -5.14 0.49 -5.64
CA LEU A 77 -5.92 1.57 -5.05
C LEU A 77 -7.43 1.33 -5.12
N ALA A 78 -7.93 0.61 -6.13
CA ALA A 78 -9.36 0.35 -6.26
C ALA A 78 -9.96 -0.37 -5.04
N PHE A 79 -9.16 -1.21 -4.36
CA PHE A 79 -9.56 -1.93 -3.14
C PHE A 79 -9.58 -1.05 -1.89
N TYR A 80 -9.01 0.15 -1.96
CA TYR A 80 -9.00 1.12 -0.87
C TYR A 80 -10.01 2.24 -1.16
N GLU A 81 -10.00 2.77 -2.39
CA GLU A 81 -10.90 3.83 -2.86
C GLU A 81 -12.39 3.47 -2.69
N CYS A 82 -12.76 2.19 -2.81
CA CYS A 82 -14.14 1.73 -2.65
C CYS A 82 -14.70 1.91 -1.22
N TYR A 83 -13.84 2.11 -0.22
CA TYR A 83 -14.20 2.41 1.16
C TYR A 83 -14.13 3.92 1.48
N GLY A 84 -13.97 4.78 0.47
CA GLY A 84 -13.91 6.22 0.64
C GLY A 84 -12.69 6.67 1.47
N ILE A 85 -12.88 7.71 2.29
CA ILE A 85 -11.78 8.30 3.08
C ILE A 85 -11.15 7.30 4.04
N ASP A 86 -11.94 6.38 4.60
CA ASP A 86 -11.47 5.38 5.55
C ASP A 86 -10.53 4.36 4.90
N GLY A 87 -10.82 3.95 3.66
CA GLY A 87 -9.91 3.11 2.89
C GLY A 87 -8.65 3.83 2.48
N MET A 88 -8.75 5.11 2.09
CA MET A 88 -7.58 5.92 1.76
C MET A 88 -6.67 6.16 2.97
N ARG A 89 -7.23 6.42 4.15
CA ARG A 89 -6.46 6.52 5.41
C ARG A 89 -5.81 5.18 5.76
N ALA A 90 -6.50 4.06 5.53
CA ALA A 90 -5.92 2.74 5.74
C ALA A 90 -4.77 2.42 4.77
N LEU A 91 -4.84 2.90 3.52
CA LEU A 91 -3.75 2.82 2.55
C LEU A 91 -2.54 3.62 3.02
N ASP A 92 -2.76 4.85 3.46
CA ASP A 92 -1.72 5.75 3.98
C ASP A 92 -0.99 5.12 5.17
N ALA A 93 -1.74 4.65 6.17
CA ALA A 93 -1.18 3.92 7.31
C ALA A 93 -0.43 2.64 6.90
N THR A 94 -0.86 1.97 5.83
CA THR A 94 -0.17 0.78 5.30
C THR A 94 1.18 1.16 4.70
N VAL A 95 1.25 2.26 3.94
CA VAL A 95 2.50 2.79 3.39
C VAL A 95 3.45 3.17 4.52
N ASP A 96 2.97 3.96 5.49
CA ASP A 96 3.77 4.43 6.63
C ASP A 96 4.29 3.26 7.46
N TYR A 97 3.49 2.21 7.63
CA TYR A 97 3.92 0.99 8.31
C TYR A 97 5.11 0.34 7.59
N ILE A 98 5.03 0.19 6.27
CA ILE A 98 6.14 -0.38 5.47
C ILE A 98 7.37 0.53 5.54
N ARG A 99 7.19 1.85 5.43
CA ARG A 99 8.32 2.79 5.49
C ARG A 99 9.02 2.80 6.84
N SER A 100 8.26 2.69 7.93
CA SER A 100 8.82 2.69 9.30
C SER A 100 9.46 1.35 9.69
N HIS A 101 8.97 0.21 9.21
CA HIS A 101 9.42 -1.12 9.66
C HIS A 101 10.31 -1.84 8.63
N TYR A 102 10.10 -1.59 7.35
CA TYR A 102 10.77 -2.26 6.22
C TYR A 102 11.16 -1.24 5.14
N PRO A 103 11.96 -0.21 5.48
CA PRO A 103 12.30 0.90 4.58
C PRO A 103 13.01 0.46 3.29
N GLU A 104 13.56 -0.76 3.28
CA GLU A 104 14.22 -1.36 2.13
C GLU A 104 13.27 -2.09 1.17
N ILE A 105 11.94 -2.06 1.40
CA ILE A 105 10.96 -2.61 0.47
C ILE A 105 10.45 -1.54 -0.50
N PHE A 106 10.39 -1.89 -1.79
CA PHE A 106 9.93 -1.02 -2.86
C PHE A 106 8.40 -0.95 -2.90
N LEU A 107 7.83 0.26 -2.98
CA LEU A 107 6.38 0.48 -2.97
C LEU A 107 5.86 0.91 -4.34
N ILE A 108 4.86 0.16 -4.84
CA ILE A 108 4.21 0.43 -6.13
C ILE A 108 2.73 0.75 -5.92
N ALA A 109 2.31 1.99 -6.19
CA ALA A 109 0.91 2.34 -6.26
C ALA A 109 0.31 1.80 -7.56
N ASP A 110 -0.49 0.73 -7.48
CA ASP A 110 -1.22 0.24 -8.64
C ASP A 110 -2.52 1.05 -8.85
N ALA A 111 -2.35 2.22 -9.44
CA ALA A 111 -3.38 3.26 -9.58
C ALA A 111 -3.89 3.45 -11.02
N LYS A 112 -3.15 2.93 -12.02
CA LYS A 112 -3.47 2.99 -13.47
C LYS A 112 -3.84 4.40 -13.92
N ARG A 113 -3.16 5.43 -13.41
CA ARG A 113 -3.49 6.83 -13.72
C ARG A 113 -3.15 7.17 -15.17
N GLY A 114 -3.99 7.96 -15.81
CA GLY A 114 -3.77 8.47 -17.17
C GLY A 114 -4.61 9.72 -17.38
N ASP A 115 -3.96 10.83 -17.72
CA ASP A 115 -4.59 12.14 -17.94
C ASP A 115 -3.60 13.06 -18.68
N ILE A 116 -4.02 14.26 -19.06
CA ILE A 116 -3.16 15.27 -19.71
C ILE A 116 -2.03 15.74 -18.78
N GLY A 117 -0.95 16.26 -19.37
CA GLY A 117 0.30 16.55 -18.65
C GLY A 117 0.17 17.43 -17.40
N ASN A 118 -0.78 18.37 -17.35
CA ASN A 118 -0.99 19.18 -16.14
C ASN A 118 -1.62 18.36 -15.00
N THR A 119 -2.63 17.54 -15.30
CA THR A 119 -3.26 16.65 -14.32
C THR A 119 -2.31 15.53 -13.89
N ALA A 120 -1.53 14.98 -14.83
CA ALA A 120 -0.52 13.95 -14.54
C ALA A 120 0.51 14.41 -13.50
N LYS A 121 0.87 15.70 -13.48
CA LYS A 121 1.73 16.28 -12.43
C LYS A 121 1.08 16.25 -11.05
N MET A 122 -0.24 16.40 -10.96
CA MET A 122 -0.94 16.29 -9.68
C MET A 122 -0.97 14.84 -9.17
N TYR A 123 -1.09 13.85 -10.07
CA TYR A 123 -0.90 12.45 -9.68
C TYR A 123 0.53 12.17 -9.22
N ALA A 124 1.54 12.68 -9.93
CA ALA A 124 2.93 12.54 -9.53
C ALA A 124 3.15 13.12 -8.12
N LYS A 125 2.63 14.33 -7.85
CA LYS A 125 2.67 14.93 -6.52
C LYS A 125 1.99 14.06 -5.46
N ALA A 126 0.78 13.57 -5.74
CA ALA A 126 0.06 12.72 -4.80
C ALA A 126 0.87 11.47 -4.43
N PHE A 127 1.41 10.73 -5.40
CA PHE A 127 2.09 9.47 -5.13
C PHE A 127 3.54 9.62 -4.66
N PHE A 128 4.29 10.58 -5.18
CA PHE A 128 5.73 10.70 -4.90
C PHE A 128 6.07 11.73 -3.83
N GLU A 129 5.17 12.66 -3.51
CA GLU A 129 5.42 13.68 -2.47
C GLU A 129 4.49 13.52 -1.25
N THR A 130 3.23 13.11 -1.46
CA THR A 130 2.24 13.04 -0.37
C THR A 130 2.15 11.65 0.25
N MET A 131 2.01 10.61 -0.57
CA MET A 131 1.79 9.22 -0.11
C MET A 131 3.06 8.35 -0.16
N ASP A 132 4.25 8.96 -0.33
CA ASP A 132 5.57 8.31 -0.32
C ASP A 132 5.69 6.93 -1.04
N PHE A 133 5.19 6.80 -2.26
CA PHE A 133 5.41 5.63 -3.11
C PHE A 133 6.70 5.75 -3.93
N ASP A 134 7.29 4.61 -4.32
CA ASP A 134 8.48 4.58 -5.20
C ASP A 134 8.11 4.53 -6.69
N ALA A 135 6.95 3.96 -7.02
CA ALA A 135 6.45 3.85 -8.39
C ALA A 135 4.92 3.91 -8.42
N VAL A 136 4.38 4.25 -9.59
CA VAL A 136 2.94 4.22 -9.87
C VAL A 136 2.67 3.57 -11.23
N THR A 137 1.61 2.77 -11.34
CA THR A 137 1.17 2.24 -12.64
C THR A 137 0.42 3.31 -13.43
N VAL A 138 0.69 3.37 -14.74
CA VAL A 138 0.10 4.36 -15.66
C VAL A 138 -0.74 3.69 -16.75
N ALA A 139 -1.75 4.40 -17.24
CA ALA A 139 -2.55 4.04 -18.40
C ALA A 139 -2.24 4.99 -19.58
N PRO A 140 -1.22 4.69 -20.41
CA PRO A 140 -0.68 5.63 -21.40
C PRO A 140 -1.51 5.74 -22.67
N TYR A 141 -2.78 5.32 -22.66
CA TYR A 141 -3.63 5.28 -23.85
C TYR A 141 -3.83 6.65 -24.50
N MET A 142 -3.73 7.73 -23.72
CA MET A 142 -3.92 9.11 -24.18
C MET A 142 -2.69 9.75 -24.85
N GLY A 143 -1.53 9.07 -24.85
CA GLY A 143 -0.26 9.60 -25.35
C GLY A 143 0.61 10.20 -24.27
#